data_AF-A0A514WM11-F1
#
_entry.id   AF-A0A514WM11-F1
#
_cell.length_a   1.000
_cell.length_b   1.000
_cell.length_c   1.000
_cell.angle_alpha   90.00
_cell.angle_beta   90.00
_cell.angle_gamma   90.00
#
_symmetry.space_group_name_H-M   'P 1'
#
loop_
_entity.id
_entity.type
_entity.pdbx_description
1 polymer ?
#
loop_
_entity_poly.entity_id
_entity_poly.type
_entity_poly.pdbx_seq_one_letter_code
_entity_poly.pdbx_strand_id
1 'polypeptide(L)'
;MSSVSSKLKELREKAQPKLTIRGMAEALGIPSASYNFYERAAYKKPTLPLDLTRRIAAILSERNVDPAEVMKLAGLNDTEAVPEAREIDAARPQVQFFTVQAVMPSEAALAAMFETLLALIPAEASRAEAARILAQRLPTGFAAIGPGVVEIPSDEEPEGVSLLPTHATGRRGPARP
;
A
#
# COMPACT_ATOMS: atom_id res chain seq x y z
N MET A 1 29.93 23.14 -9.29
CA MET A 1 29.08 23.09 -8.09
C MET A 1 27.64 23.04 -8.56
N SER A 2 26.93 21.93 -8.35
CA SER A 2 25.50 21.82 -8.70
C SER A 2 24.71 22.83 -7.87
N SER A 3 23.79 23.57 -8.48
CA SER A 3 22.95 24.53 -7.74
C SER A 3 21.91 23.79 -6.90
N VAL A 4 21.42 24.44 -5.85
CA VAL A 4 20.33 23.87 -5.03
C VAL A 4 19.09 23.56 -5.87
N SER A 5 18.82 24.37 -6.88
CA SER A 5 17.73 24.15 -7.83
C SER A 5 17.89 22.88 -8.66
N SER A 6 19.11 22.56 -9.12
CA SER A 6 19.34 21.30 -9.84
C SER A 6 19.21 20.10 -8.90
N LYS A 7 19.68 20.23 -7.66
CA LYS A 7 19.57 19.17 -6.65
C LYS A 7 18.12 18.90 -6.22
N LEU A 8 17.31 19.96 -6.06
CA LEU A 8 15.89 19.83 -5.78
C LEU A 8 15.15 19.09 -6.90
N LYS A 9 15.47 19.43 -8.15
CA LYS A 9 14.91 18.75 -9.33
C LYS A 9 15.28 17.26 -9.34
N GLU A 10 16.54 16.92 -9.09
CA GLU A 10 17.00 15.53 -8.99
C GLU A 10 16.23 14.74 -7.92
N LEU A 11 16.06 15.31 -6.73
CA LEU A 11 15.34 14.66 -5.63
C LEU A 11 13.86 14.44 -5.96
N ARG A 12 13.21 15.40 -6.64
CA ARG A 12 11.84 15.22 -7.12
C ARG A 12 11.73 14.12 -8.19
N GLU A 13 12.71 14.01 -9.07
CA GLU A 13 12.74 12.99 -10.13
C GLU A 13 13.05 11.58 -9.60
N LYS A 14 13.80 11.49 -8.49
CA LYS A 14 14.10 10.24 -7.75
C LYS A 14 12.88 9.67 -7.03
N ALA A 15 11.89 10.51 -6.72
CA ALA A 15 10.67 10.11 -6.01
C ALA A 15 9.89 9.00 -6.73
N GLN A 16 9.34 8.06 -5.96
CA GLN A 16 8.53 6.94 -6.44
C GLN A 16 7.18 6.89 -5.71
N PRO A 17 6.04 7.07 -6.41
CA PRO A 17 5.89 7.36 -7.83
C PRO A 17 6.44 8.76 -8.22
N LYS A 18 6.85 8.91 -9.48
CA LYS A 18 7.43 10.16 -10.00
C LYS A 18 6.49 11.35 -9.76
N LEU A 19 7.04 12.46 -9.30
CA LEU A 19 6.27 13.66 -8.97
C LEU A 19 6.52 14.78 -9.99
N THR A 20 5.45 15.33 -10.55
CA THR A 20 5.53 16.48 -11.46
C THR A 20 5.66 17.79 -10.67
N ILE A 21 6.11 18.87 -11.32
CA ILE A 21 6.14 20.22 -10.72
C ILE A 21 4.74 20.63 -10.22
N ARG A 22 3.70 20.31 -11.01
CA ARG A 22 2.31 20.59 -10.64
C ARG A 22 1.87 19.80 -9.42
N GLY A 23 2.15 18.49 -9.39
CA GLY A 23 1.78 17.63 -8.27
C GLY A 23 2.51 18.01 -6.97
N MET A 24 3.78 18.43 -7.07
CA MET A 24 4.51 18.94 -5.91
C MET A 24 3.91 20.25 -5.39
N ALA A 25 3.59 21.18 -6.29
CA ALA A 25 2.99 22.46 -5.91
C ALA A 25 1.62 22.27 -5.25
N GLU A 26 0.81 21.34 -5.78
CA GLU A 26 -0.48 20.94 -5.20
C GLU A 26 -0.31 20.36 -3.79
N ALA A 27 0.62 19.42 -3.60
CA ALA A 27 0.91 18.85 -2.29
C ALA A 27 1.43 19.89 -1.27
N LEU A 28 2.14 20.92 -1.73
CA LEU A 28 2.62 22.03 -0.92
C LEU A 28 1.54 23.11 -0.67
N GLY A 29 0.40 23.07 -1.36
CA GLY A 29 -0.64 24.09 -1.28
C GLY A 29 -0.21 25.46 -1.84
N ILE A 30 0.74 25.49 -2.79
CA ILE A 30 1.25 26.72 -3.41
C ILE A 30 1.02 26.76 -4.92
N PRO A 31 0.98 27.94 -5.56
CA PRO A 31 0.88 28.04 -7.01
C PRO A 31 2.05 27.33 -7.71
N SER A 32 1.78 26.62 -8.82
CA SER A 32 2.82 25.89 -9.55
C SER A 32 3.96 26.78 -10.05
N ALA A 33 3.67 28.04 -10.39
CA ALA A 33 4.69 29.02 -10.73
C ALA A 33 5.62 29.36 -9.55
N SER A 34 5.08 29.41 -8.33
CA SER A 34 5.85 29.65 -7.10
C SER A 34 6.76 28.48 -6.78
N TYR A 35 6.29 27.24 -6.93
CA TYR A 35 7.14 26.07 -6.76
C TYR A 35 8.24 26.01 -7.85
N ASN A 36 7.86 26.21 -9.12
CA ASN A 36 8.78 26.18 -10.26
C ASN A 36 9.92 27.20 -10.12
N PHE A 37 9.69 28.33 -9.45
CA PHE A 37 10.75 29.30 -9.17
C PHE A 37 11.97 28.69 -8.47
N TYR A 38 11.76 27.78 -7.51
CA TYR A 38 12.85 27.16 -6.74
C TYR A 38 13.67 26.14 -7.54
N GLU A 39 13.07 25.49 -8.55
CA GLU A 39 13.76 24.55 -9.44
C GLU A 39 14.40 25.23 -10.67
N ARG A 40 14.09 26.50 -10.94
CA ARG A 40 14.65 27.24 -12.08
C ARG A 40 16.01 27.84 -11.75
N ALA A 41 16.84 27.99 -12.79
CA ALA A 41 18.13 28.69 -12.71
C ALA A 41 18.02 30.17 -12.26
N ALA A 42 16.82 30.74 -12.24
CA ALA A 42 16.56 32.08 -11.71
C ALA A 42 16.73 32.15 -10.18
N TYR A 43 16.64 31.02 -9.48
CA TYR A 43 16.91 30.93 -8.05
C TYR A 43 18.42 30.94 -7.80
N LYS A 44 18.93 32.09 -7.34
CA LYS A 44 20.37 32.31 -7.13
C LYS A 44 20.83 32.07 -5.70
N LYS A 45 19.90 31.81 -4.76
CA LYS A 45 20.26 31.62 -3.36
C LYS A 45 20.95 30.26 -3.18
N PRO A 46 21.97 30.18 -2.31
CA PRO A 46 22.71 28.96 -2.08
C PRO A 46 21.96 27.94 -1.21
N THR A 47 20.82 28.32 -0.62
CA THR A 47 20.00 27.49 0.28
C THR A 47 18.52 27.80 0.13
N LEU A 48 17.66 26.79 0.34
CA LEU A 48 16.21 26.94 0.43
C LEU A 48 15.77 27.42 1.82
N PRO A 49 14.63 28.13 1.93
CA PRO A 49 14.04 28.44 3.23
C PRO A 49 13.73 27.17 4.02
N LEU A 50 14.13 27.12 5.30
CA LEU A 50 14.01 25.93 6.15
C LEU A 50 12.59 25.35 6.19
N ASP A 51 11.58 26.20 6.41
CA ASP A 51 10.18 25.75 6.49
C ASP A 51 9.65 25.21 5.16
N LEU A 52 10.16 25.72 4.04
CA LEU A 52 9.82 25.15 2.73
C LEU A 52 10.47 23.78 2.58
N THR A 53 11.74 23.65 2.95
CA THR A 53 12.51 22.40 2.89
C THR A 53 11.88 21.31 3.75
N ARG A 54 11.43 21.61 4.97
CA ARG A 54 10.70 20.66 5.83
C ARG A 54 9.45 20.11 5.16
N ARG A 55 8.63 20.99 4.56
CA ARG A 55 7.41 20.59 3.83
C ARG A 55 7.73 19.74 2.61
N ILE A 56 8.76 20.10 1.84
CA ILE A 56 9.23 19.31 0.70
C ILE A 56 9.74 17.94 1.16
N ALA A 57 10.50 17.89 2.26
CA ALA A 57 11.06 16.67 2.80
C ALA A 57 9.97 15.70 3.27
N ALA A 58 8.92 16.21 3.94
CA ALA A 58 7.76 15.41 4.29
C ALA A 58 7.11 14.74 3.06
N ILE A 59 6.83 15.51 2.01
CA ILE A 59 6.19 15.00 0.77
C ILE A 59 7.09 13.99 0.04
N LEU A 60 8.39 14.26 -0.03
CA LEU A 60 9.34 13.38 -0.74
C LEU A 60 9.64 12.10 0.05
N SER A 61 9.59 12.15 1.39
CA SER A 61 9.79 10.98 2.25
C SER A 61 8.73 9.89 2.04
N GLU A 62 7.48 10.29 1.78
CA GLU A 62 6.39 9.39 1.42
C GLU A 62 6.65 8.66 0.09
N ARG A 63 7.58 9.20 -0.72
CA ARG A 63 7.93 8.70 -2.06
C ARG A 63 9.34 8.11 -2.11
N ASN A 64 9.81 7.58 -0.99
CA ASN A 64 11.11 6.89 -0.85
C ASN A 64 12.33 7.78 -1.15
N VAL A 65 12.24 9.08 -0.87
CA VAL A 65 13.41 9.97 -0.87
C VAL A 65 13.85 10.20 0.57
N ASP A 66 15.15 10.13 0.82
CA ASP A 66 15.72 10.38 2.14
C ASP A 66 15.47 11.85 2.57
N PRO A 67 14.75 12.10 3.68
CA PRO A 67 14.53 13.45 4.18
C PRO A 67 15.85 14.19 4.48
N ALA A 68 16.92 13.48 4.90
CA ALA A 68 18.20 14.11 5.20
C ALA A 68 18.86 14.69 3.94
N GLU A 69 18.70 14.03 2.78
CA GLU A 69 19.16 14.57 1.48
C GLU A 69 18.44 15.87 1.13
N VAL A 70 17.15 15.97 1.46
CA VAL A 70 16.34 17.18 1.22
C VAL A 70 16.74 18.30 2.19
N MET A 71 16.96 17.99 3.48
CA MET A 71 17.31 18.98 4.50
C MET A 71 18.64 19.68 4.22
N LYS A 72 19.60 19.00 3.57
CA LYS A 72 20.85 19.61 3.09
C LYS A 72 20.62 20.78 2.13
N LEU A 73 19.49 20.83 1.43
CA LEU A 73 19.14 21.95 0.54
C LEU A 73 18.87 23.26 1.30
N ALA A 74 18.52 23.18 2.59
CA ALA A 74 18.42 24.35 3.47
C ALA A 74 19.79 24.83 4.01
N GLY A 75 20.88 24.17 3.63
CA GLY A 75 22.24 24.49 4.11
C GLY A 75 22.63 23.78 5.41
N LEU A 76 21.84 22.80 5.85
CA LEU A 76 22.14 22.00 7.04
C LEU A 76 23.28 21.03 6.74
N ASN A 77 24.18 20.87 7.70
CA ASN A 77 25.20 19.82 7.66
C ASN A 77 24.61 18.46 8.11
N ASP A 78 25.38 17.38 8.01
CA ASP A 78 24.90 16.03 8.38
C ASP A 78 24.44 15.94 9.85
N THR A 79 25.08 16.69 10.77
CA THR A 79 24.72 16.66 12.19
C THR A 79 23.40 17.38 12.48
N GLU A 80 23.01 18.35 11.64
CA GLU A 80 21.75 19.11 11.75
C GLU A 80 20.63 18.47 10.93
N ALA A 81 20.96 17.88 9.78
CA ALA A 81 19.98 17.27 8.87
C ALA A 81 19.39 15.97 9.44
N VAL A 82 20.18 15.18 10.19
CA VAL A 82 19.73 13.90 10.75
C VAL A 82 18.63 14.05 11.81
N PRO A 83 18.73 14.96 12.79
CA PRO A 83 17.63 15.23 13.73
C PRO A 83 16.33 15.63 13.02
N GLU A 84 16.40 16.57 12.08
CA GLU A 84 15.22 17.04 11.32
C GLU A 84 14.60 15.91 10.48
N ALA A 85 15.43 15.08 9.85
CA ALA A 85 14.96 13.90 9.11
C ALA A 85 14.24 12.90 10.02
N ARG A 86 14.75 12.67 11.23
CA ARG A 86 14.12 11.80 12.23
C ARG A 86 12.77 12.34 12.69
N GLU A 87 12.64 13.65 12.87
CA GLU A 87 11.36 14.27 13.22
C GLU A 87 10.33 14.07 12.10
N ILE A 88 10.74 14.22 10.85
CA ILE A 88 9.89 13.98 9.68
C ILE A 88 9.46 12.50 9.62
N ASP A 89 10.38 11.57 9.81
CA ASP A 89 10.07 10.14 9.81
C ASP A 89 9.20 9.74 11.01
N ALA A 90 9.41 10.33 12.18
CA ALA A 90 8.59 10.07 13.38
C ALA A 90 7.15 10.58 13.22
N ALA A 91 6.94 11.64 12.44
CA ALA A 91 5.62 12.16 12.12
C ALA A 91 4.83 11.29 11.12
N ARG A 92 5.49 10.32 10.45
CA ARG A 92 4.82 9.44 9.50
C ARG A 92 3.96 8.39 10.23
N PRO A 93 2.70 8.18 9.82
CA PRO A 93 1.89 7.09 10.37
C PRO A 93 2.55 5.74 10.04
N GLN A 94 2.79 4.92 11.07
CA GLN A 94 3.34 3.57 10.92
C GLN A 94 2.27 2.65 10.33
N VAL A 95 2.25 2.52 9.00
CA VAL A 95 1.33 1.60 8.31
C VAL A 95 2.03 0.26 8.12
N GLN A 96 1.39 -0.81 8.59
CA GLN A 96 1.85 -2.17 8.34
C GLN A 96 1.07 -2.76 7.16
N PHE A 97 1.80 -3.13 6.11
CA PHE A 97 1.23 -3.88 4.99
C PHE A 97 1.48 -5.38 5.20
N PHE A 98 0.45 -6.20 5.01
CA PHE A 98 0.57 -7.66 4.96
C PHE A 98 -0.32 -8.20 3.84
N THR A 99 0.11 -9.29 3.21
CA THR A 99 -0.66 -9.98 2.17
C THR A 99 -1.50 -11.09 2.81
N VAL A 100 -2.82 -11.07 2.58
CA VAL A 100 -3.74 -12.09 3.07
C VAL A 100 -4.13 -13.01 1.92
N GLN A 101 -3.97 -14.32 2.09
CA GLN A 101 -4.62 -15.32 1.23
C GLN A 101 -5.99 -15.63 1.83
N ALA A 102 -7.05 -15.25 1.11
CA ALA A 102 -8.44 -15.47 1.54
C ALA A 102 -9.16 -16.37 0.55
N VAL A 103 -9.99 -17.29 1.07
CA VAL A 103 -10.95 -18.04 0.27
C VAL A 103 -12.20 -17.18 0.12
N MET A 104 -12.64 -16.97 -1.11
CA MET A 104 -13.86 -16.22 -1.40
C MET A 104 -15.09 -17.08 -1.08
N PRO A 105 -16.12 -16.53 -0.41
CA PRO A 105 -17.40 -17.21 -0.27
C PRO A 105 -18.04 -17.43 -1.64
N SER A 106 -18.93 -18.42 -1.73
CA SER A 106 -19.74 -18.64 -2.93
C SER A 106 -20.66 -17.44 -3.20
N GLU A 107 -21.11 -17.29 -4.45
CA GLU A 107 -22.06 -16.24 -4.84
C GLU A 107 -23.32 -16.24 -3.96
N ALA A 108 -23.86 -17.42 -3.67
CA ALA A 108 -25.04 -17.57 -2.81
C ALA A 108 -24.80 -17.05 -1.38
N ALA A 109 -23.62 -17.36 -0.81
CA ALA A 109 -23.26 -16.87 0.51
C ALA A 109 -23.04 -15.35 0.53
N LEU A 110 -22.45 -14.80 -0.54
CA LEU A 110 -22.31 -13.35 -0.71
C LEU A 110 -23.67 -12.66 -0.84
N ALA A 111 -24.58 -13.21 -1.63
CA ALA A 111 -25.93 -12.66 -1.82
C ALA A 111 -26.70 -12.60 -0.49
N ALA A 112 -26.72 -13.69 0.28
CA ALA A 112 -27.36 -13.73 1.60
C ALA A 112 -26.76 -12.71 2.59
N MET A 113 -25.43 -12.53 2.56
CA MET A 113 -24.77 -11.49 3.34
C MET A 113 -25.22 -10.09 2.90
N PHE A 114 -25.27 -9.82 1.59
CA PHE A 114 -25.70 -8.52 1.08
C PHE A 114 -27.16 -8.23 1.41
N GLU A 115 -28.07 -9.20 1.34
CA GLU A 115 -29.46 -9.02 1.78
C GLU A 115 -29.53 -8.59 3.25
N THR A 116 -28.74 -9.24 4.10
CA THR A 116 -28.65 -8.88 5.53
C THR A 116 -28.12 -7.46 5.73
N LEU A 117 -27.10 -7.06 4.97
CA LEU A 117 -26.52 -5.72 5.05
C LEU A 117 -27.46 -4.65 4.49
N LEU A 118 -28.21 -4.95 3.43
CA LEU A 118 -29.19 -4.05 2.82
C LEU A 118 -30.38 -3.81 3.76
N ALA A 119 -30.80 -4.82 4.53
CA ALA A 119 -31.86 -4.67 5.53
C ALA A 119 -31.53 -3.65 6.64
N LEU A 120 -30.25 -3.32 6.83
CA LEU A 120 -29.80 -2.33 7.81
C LEU A 120 -29.77 -0.89 7.26
N ILE A 121 -30.04 -0.70 5.97
CA ILE A 121 -30.03 0.62 5.33
C ILE A 121 -31.40 1.27 5.50
N PRO A 122 -31.49 2.50 6.03
CA PRO A 122 -32.74 3.25 6.09
C PRO A 122 -33.35 3.42 4.69
N ALA A 123 -34.67 3.32 4.56
CA ALA A 123 -35.36 3.40 3.28
C ALA A 123 -35.18 4.75 2.57
N GLU A 124 -34.99 5.81 3.36
CA GLU A 124 -34.75 7.18 2.94
C GLU A 124 -33.27 7.52 2.69
N ALA A 125 -32.36 6.58 2.93
CA ALA A 125 -30.93 6.83 2.77
C ALA A 125 -30.58 7.15 1.31
N SER A 126 -29.80 8.21 1.11
CA SER A 126 -29.25 8.51 -0.21
C SER A 126 -28.30 7.40 -0.67
N ARG A 127 -28.09 7.24 -1.98
CA ARG A 127 -27.15 6.24 -2.51
C ARG A 127 -25.74 6.35 -1.92
N ALA A 128 -25.27 7.57 -1.70
CA ALA A 128 -23.96 7.82 -1.10
C ALA A 128 -23.91 7.40 0.37
N GLU A 129 -24.98 7.65 1.10
CA GLU A 129 -25.11 7.27 2.52
C GLU A 129 -25.24 5.76 2.69
N ALA A 130 -26.05 5.11 1.85
CA ALA A 130 -26.16 3.65 1.77
C ALA A 130 -24.79 3.00 1.50
N ALA A 131 -24.02 3.53 0.54
CA ALA A 131 -22.68 3.05 0.25
C ALA A 131 -21.72 3.20 1.45
N ARG A 132 -21.81 4.32 2.18
CA ARG A 132 -21.01 4.54 3.40
C ARG A 132 -21.36 3.55 4.50
N ILE A 133 -22.66 3.31 4.71
CA ILE A 133 -23.16 2.34 5.71
C ILE A 133 -22.68 0.93 5.36
N LEU A 134 -22.83 0.52 4.10
CA LEU A 134 -22.33 -0.78 3.63
C LEU A 134 -20.83 -0.92 3.86
N ALA A 135 -20.02 0.06 3.45
CA ALA A 135 -18.56 0.01 3.60
C ALA A 135 -18.12 -0.14 5.07
N GLN A 136 -18.82 0.50 6.01
CA GLN A 136 -18.54 0.37 7.45
C GLN A 136 -18.88 -1.01 8.01
N ARG A 137 -19.85 -1.71 7.43
CA ARG A 137 -20.35 -3.00 7.93
C ARG A 137 -19.76 -4.21 7.21
N LEU A 138 -19.19 -4.00 6.03
CA LEU A 138 -18.59 -5.04 5.19
C LEU A 138 -17.48 -5.85 5.91
N PRO A 139 -16.57 -5.24 6.70
CA PRO A 139 -15.59 -6.00 7.48
C PRO A 139 -16.24 -6.97 8.47
N THR A 140 -17.34 -6.57 9.11
CA THR A 140 -18.10 -7.42 10.03
C THR A 140 -18.89 -8.49 9.28
N GLY A 141 -19.43 -8.16 8.10
CA GLY A 141 -20.13 -9.12 7.23
C GLY A 141 -19.23 -10.28 6.81
N PHE A 142 -17.99 -10.00 6.39
CA PHE A 142 -17.03 -11.05 6.07
C PHE A 142 -16.62 -11.89 7.30
N ALA A 143 -16.51 -11.28 8.47
CA ALA A 143 -16.22 -12.02 9.70
C ALA A 143 -17.35 -13.00 10.09
N ALA A 144 -18.61 -12.65 9.78
CA ALA A 144 -19.78 -13.47 10.09
C ALA A 144 -19.93 -14.71 9.18
N ILE A 145 -19.38 -14.67 7.96
CA ILE A 145 -19.39 -15.82 7.04
C ILE A 145 -18.46 -16.94 7.55
N GLY A 146 -17.47 -16.62 8.40
CA GLY A 146 -16.53 -17.57 8.99
C GLY A 146 -15.69 -18.31 7.93
N PRO A 147 -14.69 -19.11 8.34
CA PRO A 147 -14.09 -20.10 7.45
C PRO A 147 -15.15 -21.17 7.17
N GLY A 148 -15.90 -21.00 6.09
CA GLY A 148 -16.87 -22.00 5.64
C GLY A 148 -16.18 -23.34 5.46
N VAL A 149 -16.72 -24.38 6.08
CA VAL A 149 -16.35 -25.77 5.78
C VAL A 149 -16.61 -25.95 4.29
N VAL A 150 -15.54 -26.18 3.52
CA VAL A 150 -15.67 -26.62 2.13
C VAL A 150 -16.18 -28.06 2.22
N GLU A 151 -17.49 -28.25 2.12
CA GLU A 151 -18.04 -29.56 1.76
C GLU A 151 -17.65 -29.78 0.30
N ILE A 152 -16.52 -30.46 0.11
CA ILE A 152 -16.12 -30.99 -1.18
C ILE A 152 -17.18 -32.06 -1.50
N PRO A 153 -18.00 -31.91 -2.55
CA PRO A 153 -18.82 -33.01 -3.01
C PRO A 153 -17.87 -34.14 -3.45
N SER A 154 -17.75 -35.16 -2.62
CA SER A 154 -17.18 -36.44 -3.00
C SER A 154 -18.22 -37.13 -3.86
N ASP A 155 -18.09 -37.03 -5.18
CA ASP A 155 -18.52 -38.06 -6.13
C ASP A 155 -18.07 -37.67 -7.54
N GLU A 156 -17.10 -38.43 -8.06
CA GLU A 156 -17.16 -39.09 -9.37
C GLU A 156 -15.84 -39.88 -9.56
N GLU A 157 -15.92 -41.19 -9.32
CA GLU A 157 -14.91 -42.14 -9.78
C GLU A 157 -14.79 -42.04 -11.30
N PRO A 158 -13.59 -41.85 -11.88
CA PRO A 158 -13.39 -42.14 -13.28
C PRO A 158 -13.19 -43.64 -13.45
N GLU A 159 -14.24 -44.31 -13.92
CA GLU A 159 -14.12 -45.65 -14.53
C GLU A 159 -13.06 -45.64 -15.63
N GLY A 160 -12.17 -46.62 -15.58
CA GLY A 160 -11.62 -47.23 -16.80
C GLY A 160 -10.32 -46.64 -17.37
N VAL A 161 -9.19 -46.91 -16.71
CA VAL A 161 -7.97 -47.28 -17.45
C VAL A 161 -7.36 -48.53 -16.82
N SER A 162 -7.72 -49.68 -17.39
CA SER A 162 -7.11 -50.97 -17.10
C SER A 162 -5.72 -51.03 -17.73
N LEU A 163 -4.68 -51.08 -16.90
CA LEU A 163 -3.41 -51.73 -17.23
C LEU A 163 -2.85 -52.43 -15.98
N LEU A 164 -3.33 -53.65 -15.71
CA LEU A 164 -2.50 -54.65 -15.04
C LEU A 164 -1.68 -55.39 -16.11
N PRO A 165 -0.45 -55.79 -15.77
CA PRO A 165 -0.25 -57.21 -15.44
C PRO A 165 0.41 -57.37 -14.05
N THR A 166 -0.26 -58.06 -13.13
CA THR A 166 0.01 -59.46 -12.68
C THR A 166 1.27 -59.69 -11.83
N HIS A 167 1.00 -60.00 -10.55
CA HIS A 167 1.65 -60.97 -9.65
C HIS A 167 3.18 -61.08 -9.54
N ALA A 168 3.68 -60.84 -8.31
CA ALA A 168 4.55 -61.76 -7.54
C ALA A 168 4.67 -61.24 -6.09
N THR A 169 3.84 -61.68 -5.14
CA THR A 169 4.17 -62.69 -4.11
C THR A 169 5.63 -62.68 -3.63
N GLY A 170 5.89 -62.26 -2.37
CA GLY A 170 7.21 -62.46 -1.76
C GLY A 170 7.40 -61.94 -0.31
N ARG A 171 7.02 -62.77 0.68
CA ARG A 171 7.63 -63.00 2.02
C ARG A 171 8.15 -61.82 2.87
N ARG A 172 7.55 -61.54 4.04
CA ARG A 172 7.85 -62.15 5.38
C ARG A 172 9.35 -62.28 5.74
N GLY A 173 9.83 -61.30 6.54
CA GLY A 173 10.75 -61.37 7.71
C GLY A 173 12.06 -62.20 7.66
N PRO A 174 12.88 -62.22 8.74
CA PRO A 174 12.73 -61.58 10.06
C PRO A 174 13.95 -60.75 10.53
N ALA A 175 13.80 -60.18 11.72
CA ALA A 175 14.79 -59.46 12.50
C ALA A 175 15.80 -60.36 13.25
N ARG A 176 16.88 -59.69 13.68
CA ARG A 176 17.89 -59.98 14.74
C ARG A 176 19.15 -60.78 14.36
N PRO A 177 20.24 -60.65 15.15
CA PRO A 177 20.49 -59.76 16.30
C PRO A 177 21.42 -58.57 16.02
#